data_AF-A0A820BLZ5-F1
#
_entry.id   AF-A0A820BLZ5-F1
#
_cell.length_a   1.000
_cell.length_b   1.000
_cell.length_c   1.000
_cell.angle_alpha   90.00
_cell.angle_beta   90.00
_cell.angle_gamma   90.00
#
_symmetry.space_group_name_H-M   'P 1'
#
loop_
_entity.id
_entity.type
_entity.pdbx_description
1 polymer ?
#
loop_
_entity_poly.entity_id
_entity_poly.type
_entity_poly.pdbx_seq_one_letter_code
_entity_poly.pdbx_strand_id
1 'polypeptide(L)'
;YLLFYIGLALRFTQKDTQSFLSARIVMALDLEFSFIRSVLFIGIASDLGPKIVMIRKMTNDLILFIIVIVIFIFGYGVSSRSMTAYGTIDFKATPNSGGTIVTQVIFAFHMLFVNMLLINLLIALFSFTINDIQTQARYVWAYDRCDIIRTYYARPALFPPFTFLISIMQCFQWCWRKLHRNRYANKMHYEEQSQCFKMIPINDDVDHAWSEFERYSTNGYIRQLLDDQATALVKGTTTDVTSESSSSNADELKRIKTLVIDIQTRFVQMETRCDRWITDMKEMMMAMANAKMSESEPPLIRDTSRTSSISQKRHQQLNKEYTTAGHPLLQQERSVTPQVRIQMTLRKNNNNDV
;
A
#
# COMPACT_ATOMS: atom_id res chain seq x y z
N TYR A 1 -0.45 26.75 -7.40
CA TYR A 1 0.65 26.83 -8.39
C TYR A 1 0.39 27.84 -9.49
N LEU A 2 -0.65 27.69 -10.33
CA LEU A 2 -0.95 28.73 -11.34
C LEU A 2 -1.25 30.10 -10.68
N LEU A 3 -2.07 30.10 -9.62
CA LEU A 3 -2.32 31.29 -8.79
C LEU A 3 -1.04 31.88 -8.20
N PHE A 4 -0.17 31.05 -7.61
CA PHE A 4 1.17 31.46 -7.18
C PHE A 4 1.97 32.19 -8.27
N TYR A 5 2.05 31.64 -9.49
CA TYR A 5 2.80 32.27 -10.58
C TYR A 5 2.14 33.58 -11.05
N ILE A 6 0.82 33.66 -11.08
CA ILE A 6 0.09 34.90 -11.37
C ILE A 6 0.38 35.96 -10.31
N GLY A 7 0.30 35.59 -9.02
CA GLY A 7 0.64 36.49 -7.91
C GLY A 7 2.10 36.96 -7.96
N LEU A 8 3.02 36.08 -8.33
CA LEU A 8 4.44 36.39 -8.52
C LEU A 8 4.66 37.35 -9.71
N ALA A 9 4.02 37.10 -10.86
CA ALA A 9 4.12 37.95 -12.05
C ALA A 9 3.53 39.35 -11.80
N LEU A 10 2.39 39.43 -11.12
CA LEU A 10 1.78 40.70 -10.69
C LEU A 10 2.70 41.46 -9.72
N ARG A 11 3.44 40.74 -8.86
CA ARG A 11 4.43 41.35 -7.96
C ARG A 11 5.67 41.86 -8.70
N PHE A 12 6.13 41.19 -9.75
CA PHE A 12 7.27 41.67 -10.56
C PHE A 12 6.90 42.85 -11.47
N THR A 13 5.64 42.97 -11.87
CA THR A 13 5.15 44.05 -12.75
C THR A 13 4.69 45.28 -11.96
N GLN A 14 5.41 45.63 -10.88
CA GLN A 14 5.10 46.66 -9.88
C GLN A 14 5.17 48.11 -10.43
N LYS A 15 4.42 48.41 -11.49
CA LYS A 15 4.28 49.78 -12.02
C LYS A 15 3.20 50.59 -11.28
N ASP A 16 2.12 49.94 -10.82
CA ASP A 16 0.97 50.61 -10.20
C ASP A 16 0.64 50.12 -8.77
N THR A 17 0.15 51.02 -7.92
CA THR A 17 -0.30 50.73 -6.54
C THR A 17 -1.46 49.71 -6.49
N GLN A 18 -2.33 49.70 -7.51
CA GLN A 18 -3.44 48.74 -7.60
C GLN A 18 -2.94 47.32 -7.87
N SER A 19 -1.97 47.15 -8.77
CA SER A 19 -1.34 45.85 -9.05
C SER A 19 -0.65 45.29 -7.80
N PHE A 20 -0.08 46.15 -6.97
CA PHE A 20 0.50 45.75 -5.68
C PHE A 20 -0.56 45.19 -4.71
N LEU A 21 -1.71 45.88 -4.57
CA LEU A 21 -2.80 45.41 -3.72
C LEU A 21 -3.38 44.08 -4.23
N SER A 22 -3.63 43.97 -5.53
CA SER A 22 -4.12 42.74 -6.15
C SER A 22 -3.14 41.57 -5.96
N ALA A 23 -1.84 41.80 -6.10
CA ALA A 23 -0.83 40.76 -5.85
C ALA A 23 -0.86 40.24 -4.41
N ARG A 24 -1.06 41.12 -3.41
CA ARG A 24 -1.19 40.71 -2.00
C ARG A 24 -2.42 39.82 -1.77
N ILE A 25 -3.56 40.19 -2.35
CA ILE A 25 -4.80 39.41 -2.24
C ILE A 25 -4.62 38.04 -2.89
N VAL A 26 -4.07 37.98 -4.11
CA VAL A 26 -3.84 36.72 -4.83
C VAL A 26 -2.87 35.81 -4.06
N MET A 27 -1.79 36.35 -3.51
CA MET A 27 -0.84 35.57 -2.70
C MET A 27 -1.44 35.08 -1.39
N ALA A 28 -2.33 35.86 -0.76
CA ALA A 28 -3.04 35.44 0.44
C ALA A 28 -4.02 34.28 0.14
N LEU A 29 -4.72 34.34 -0.99
CA LEU A 29 -5.60 33.24 -1.44
C LEU A 29 -4.81 31.98 -1.81
N ASP A 30 -3.67 32.10 -2.47
CA ASP A 30 -2.81 30.94 -2.79
C ASP A 30 -2.32 30.24 -1.50
N LEU A 31 -2.04 31.00 -0.44
CA LEU A 31 -1.69 30.44 0.87
C LEU A 31 -2.83 29.61 1.47
N GLU A 32 -4.08 30.08 1.36
CA GLU A 32 -5.25 29.33 1.85
C GLU A 32 -5.43 28.01 1.09
N PHE A 33 -5.30 28.04 -0.24
CA PHE A 33 -5.30 26.80 -1.05
C PHE A 33 -4.14 25.87 -0.70
N SER A 34 -2.97 26.42 -0.36
CA SER A 34 -1.84 25.63 0.11
C SER A 34 -2.15 24.92 1.44
N PHE A 35 -2.87 25.55 2.37
CA PHE A 35 -3.31 24.90 3.61
C PHE A 35 -4.31 23.77 3.35
N ILE A 36 -5.26 23.97 2.44
CA ILE A 36 -6.20 22.90 2.02
C ILE A 36 -5.42 21.70 1.48
N ARG A 37 -4.39 21.94 0.67
CA ARG A 37 -3.51 20.87 0.16
C ARG A 37 -2.76 20.15 1.29
N SER A 38 -2.35 20.85 2.35
CA SER A 38 -1.67 20.25 3.51
C SER A 38 -2.55 19.25 4.27
N VAL A 39 -3.88 19.37 4.23
CA VAL A 39 -4.80 18.38 4.82
C VAL A 39 -4.60 16.99 4.20
N LEU A 40 -4.22 16.90 2.93
CA LEU A 40 -3.95 15.63 2.26
C LEU A 40 -2.74 14.91 2.86
N PHE A 41 -1.75 15.65 3.39
CA PHE A 41 -0.59 15.05 4.07
C PHE A 41 -0.99 14.39 5.39
N ILE A 42 -1.93 15.00 6.12
CA ILE A 42 -2.49 14.43 7.35
C ILE A 42 -3.21 13.09 7.07
N GLY A 43 -3.73 12.91 5.84
CA GLY A 43 -4.39 11.68 5.39
C GLY A 43 -3.51 10.43 5.33
N ILE A 44 -2.18 10.58 5.44
CA ILE A 44 -1.24 9.45 5.45
C ILE A 44 -1.20 8.77 6.82
N ALA A 45 -1.51 9.49 7.91
CA ALA A 45 -1.49 8.94 9.26
C ALA A 45 -2.57 7.86 9.44
N SER A 46 -2.24 6.79 10.19
CA SER A 46 -3.15 5.64 10.41
C SER A 46 -4.46 6.02 11.09
N ASP A 47 -4.42 7.01 11.98
CA ASP A 47 -5.54 7.34 12.85
C ASP A 47 -6.49 8.36 12.21
N LEU A 48 -5.95 9.20 11.33
CA LEU A 48 -6.65 10.31 10.67
C LEU A 48 -7.02 9.98 9.22
N GLY A 49 -6.28 9.08 8.57
CA GLY A 49 -6.45 8.70 7.17
C GLY A 49 -7.85 8.18 6.84
N PRO A 50 -8.38 7.16 7.54
CA PRO A 50 -9.74 6.67 7.30
C PRO A 50 -10.81 7.75 7.48
N LYS A 51 -10.61 8.68 8.43
CA LYS A 51 -11.53 9.81 8.68
C LYS A 51 -11.51 10.82 7.53
N ILE A 52 -10.34 11.10 6.96
CA ILE A 52 -10.20 12.01 5.80
C ILE A 52 -10.80 11.37 4.54
N VAL A 53 -10.61 10.07 4.33
CA VAL A 53 -11.25 9.32 3.23
C VAL A 53 -12.76 9.37 3.35
N MET A 54 -13.27 9.21 4.58
CA MET A 54 -14.69 9.34 4.89
C MET A 54 -15.19 10.74 4.53
N ILE A 55 -14.56 11.82 5.01
CA ILE A 55 -14.93 13.20 4.65
C ILE A 55 -14.92 13.41 3.13
N ARG A 56 -13.88 12.96 2.43
CA ARG A 56 -13.77 13.09 0.96
C ARG A 56 -14.90 12.40 0.22
N LYS A 57 -15.39 11.27 0.72
CA LYS A 57 -16.51 10.57 0.08
C LYS A 57 -17.84 11.25 0.40
N MET A 58 -17.98 11.85 1.59
CA MET A 58 -19.15 12.65 2.00
C MET A 58 -19.26 13.98 1.24
N THR A 59 -18.16 14.52 0.69
CA THR A 59 -18.23 15.79 -0.04
C THR A 59 -19.07 15.71 -1.31
N ASN A 60 -19.20 14.53 -1.92
CA ASN A 60 -20.03 14.36 -3.10
C ASN A 60 -21.51 14.61 -2.78
N ASP A 61 -22.00 14.06 -1.67
CA ASP A 61 -23.35 14.28 -1.20
C ASP A 61 -23.55 15.73 -0.71
N LEU A 62 -22.50 16.31 -0.11
CA LEU A 62 -22.49 17.71 0.29
C LEU A 62 -22.61 18.68 -0.90
N ILE A 63 -22.04 18.37 -2.07
CA ILE A 63 -22.14 19.23 -3.26
C ILE A 63 -23.61 19.38 -3.69
N LEU A 64 -24.37 18.28 -3.74
CA LEU A 64 -25.80 18.33 -4.05
C LEU A 64 -26.56 19.19 -3.05
N PHE A 65 -26.23 19.07 -1.77
CA PHE A 65 -26.84 19.87 -0.72
C PHE A 65 -26.49 21.37 -0.82
N ILE A 66 -25.24 21.70 -1.16
CA ILE A 66 -24.82 23.08 -1.44
C ILE A 66 -25.59 23.67 -2.62
N ILE A 67 -25.86 22.89 -3.67
CA ILE A 67 -26.68 23.35 -4.81
C ILE A 67 -28.10 23.73 -4.33
N VAL A 68 -28.72 22.90 -3.49
CA VAL A 68 -30.03 23.19 -2.91
C VAL A 68 -29.99 24.47 -2.05
N ILE A 69 -28.95 24.65 -1.22
CA ILE A 69 -28.75 25.89 -0.45
C ILE A 69 -28.69 27.11 -1.39
N VAL A 70 -27.89 27.03 -2.45
CA VAL A 70 -27.72 28.12 -3.41
C VAL A 70 -29.05 28.49 -4.05
N ILE A 71 -29.91 27.52 -4.39
CA ILE A 71 -31.25 27.77 -4.93
C ILE A 71 -32.12 28.54 -3.93
N PHE A 72 -32.14 28.12 -2.65
CA PHE A 72 -32.92 28.81 -1.61
C PHE A 72 -32.40 30.23 -1.33
N ILE A 73 -31.08 30.43 -1.32
CA ILE A 73 -30.45 31.75 -1.16
C ILE A 73 -30.77 32.64 -2.35
N PHE A 74 -30.65 32.11 -3.57
CA PHE A 74 -30.89 32.87 -4.80
C PHE A 74 -32.36 33.28 -4.92
N GLY A 75 -33.30 32.38 -4.61
CA GLY A 75 -34.73 32.67 -4.61
C GLY A 75 -35.09 33.81 -3.65
N TYR A 76 -34.57 33.79 -2.42
CA TYR A 76 -34.73 34.89 -1.47
C TYR A 76 -34.03 36.17 -1.94
N GLY A 77 -32.80 36.06 -2.45
CA GLY A 77 -32.01 37.20 -2.92
C GLY A 77 -32.70 37.98 -4.04
N VAL A 78 -33.25 37.29 -5.04
CA VAL A 78 -34.00 37.91 -6.15
C VAL A 78 -35.28 38.57 -5.65
N SER A 79 -36.06 37.87 -4.81
CA SER A 79 -37.31 38.40 -4.25
C SER A 79 -37.07 39.65 -3.38
N SER A 80 -36.10 39.59 -2.48
CA SER A 80 -35.74 40.67 -1.57
C SER A 80 -35.30 41.94 -2.32
N ARG A 81 -34.51 41.77 -3.39
CA ARG A 81 -34.11 42.90 -4.26
C ARG A 81 -35.29 43.50 -5.01
N SER A 82 -36.18 42.66 -5.54
CA SER A 82 -37.39 43.13 -6.23
C SER A 82 -38.31 43.96 -5.33
N MET A 83 -38.44 43.61 -4.05
CA MET A 83 -39.34 44.30 -3.13
C MET A 83 -38.77 45.62 -2.59
N THR A 84 -37.45 45.69 -2.39
CA THR A 84 -36.78 46.87 -1.82
C THR A 84 -36.37 47.90 -2.87
N ALA A 85 -36.05 47.47 -4.09
CA ALA A 85 -35.56 48.31 -5.18
C ALA A 85 -36.45 48.21 -6.43
N TYR A 86 -37.78 48.31 -6.27
CA TYR A 86 -38.68 48.32 -7.41
C TYR A 86 -38.47 49.59 -8.26
N GLY A 87 -38.40 49.43 -9.60
CA GLY A 87 -38.34 50.56 -10.55
C GLY A 87 -36.96 51.22 -10.75
N THR A 88 -35.89 50.68 -10.18
CA THR A 88 -34.52 51.19 -10.40
C THR A 88 -33.55 50.04 -10.71
N ILE A 89 -32.65 50.23 -11.68
CA ILE A 89 -31.59 49.26 -12.04
C ILE A 89 -30.38 49.44 -11.09
N ASP A 90 -30.37 50.51 -10.30
CA ASP A 90 -29.22 50.91 -9.50
C ASP A 90 -29.12 50.10 -8.20
N PHE A 91 -28.00 49.40 -8.03
CA PHE A 91 -27.76 48.52 -6.89
C PHE A 91 -27.71 49.28 -5.55
N LYS A 92 -27.50 50.61 -5.61
CA LYS A 92 -27.37 51.52 -4.46
C LYS A 92 -28.66 52.28 -4.14
N ALA A 93 -29.79 51.93 -4.77
CA ALA A 93 -31.07 52.58 -4.54
C ALA A 93 -31.45 52.57 -3.04
N THR A 94 -31.94 53.70 -2.54
CA THR A 94 -32.36 53.84 -1.14
C THR A 94 -33.58 52.95 -0.87
N PRO A 95 -33.54 52.09 0.16
CA PRO A 95 -34.61 51.15 0.41
C PRO A 95 -35.90 51.85 0.81
N ASN A 96 -37.00 51.40 0.24
CA ASN A 96 -38.34 51.90 0.54
C ASN A 96 -38.78 51.40 1.93
N SER A 97 -39.36 52.27 2.77
CA SER A 97 -39.74 51.91 4.15
C SER A 97 -40.69 50.71 4.21
N GLY A 98 -41.67 50.63 3.31
CA GLY A 98 -42.63 49.52 3.24
C GLY A 98 -42.00 48.18 2.82
N GLY A 99 -41.19 48.20 1.75
CA GLY A 99 -40.50 46.99 1.27
C GLY A 99 -39.49 46.43 2.28
N THR A 100 -38.84 47.32 3.04
CA THR A 100 -37.84 46.94 4.06
C THR A 100 -38.46 46.11 5.17
N ILE A 101 -39.59 46.55 5.74
CA ILE A 101 -40.25 45.81 6.83
C ILE A 101 -40.69 44.42 6.35
N VAL A 102 -41.27 44.34 5.15
CA VAL A 102 -41.73 43.06 4.62
C VAL A 102 -40.56 42.11 4.34
N THR A 103 -39.46 42.60 3.75
CA THR A 103 -38.27 41.77 3.54
C THR A 103 -37.62 41.29 4.84
N GLN A 104 -37.62 42.11 5.91
CA GLN A 104 -37.12 41.69 7.23
C GLN A 104 -37.96 40.57 7.83
N VAL A 105 -39.28 40.63 7.70
CA VAL A 105 -40.18 39.55 8.15
C VAL A 105 -39.96 38.28 7.33
N ILE A 106 -39.88 38.40 6.00
CA ILE A 106 -39.62 37.25 5.11
C ILE A 106 -38.24 36.64 5.41
N PHE A 107 -37.22 37.46 5.71
CA PHE A 107 -35.90 36.98 6.12
C PHE A 107 -35.97 36.12 7.37
N ALA A 108 -36.72 36.56 8.39
CA ALA A 108 -36.87 35.82 9.63
C ALA A 108 -37.50 34.43 9.38
N PHE A 109 -38.57 34.36 8.58
CA PHE A 109 -39.20 33.10 8.21
C PHE A 109 -38.32 32.23 7.31
N HIS A 110 -37.63 32.82 6.34
CA HIS A 110 -36.70 32.12 5.45
C HIS A 110 -35.56 31.49 6.24
N MET A 111 -34.90 32.25 7.13
CA MET A 111 -33.82 31.74 7.97
C MET A 111 -34.32 30.63 8.90
N LEU A 112 -35.52 30.76 9.48
CA LEU A 112 -36.09 29.70 10.33
C LEU A 112 -36.34 28.43 9.51
N PHE A 113 -37.04 28.54 8.39
CA PHE A 113 -37.41 27.41 7.54
C PHE A 113 -36.17 26.70 6.98
N VAL A 114 -35.25 27.46 6.41
CA VAL A 114 -34.01 26.93 5.82
C VAL A 114 -33.13 26.31 6.90
N ASN A 115 -32.92 26.96 8.05
CA ASN A 115 -32.08 26.39 9.10
C ASN A 115 -32.72 25.15 9.74
N MET A 116 -34.04 25.13 9.95
CA MET A 116 -34.74 23.97 10.52
C MET A 116 -34.77 22.79 9.54
N LEU A 117 -34.96 23.02 8.24
CA LEU A 117 -34.99 21.92 7.27
C LEU A 117 -33.59 21.46 6.87
N LEU A 118 -32.73 22.39 6.44
CA LEU A 118 -31.46 22.04 5.82
C LEU A 118 -30.48 21.47 6.85
N ILE A 119 -30.34 22.07 8.04
CA ILE A 119 -29.41 21.54 9.05
C ILE A 119 -29.84 20.14 9.51
N ASN A 120 -31.13 19.93 9.74
CA ASN A 120 -31.64 18.62 10.17
C ASN A 120 -31.48 17.56 9.08
N LEU A 121 -31.73 17.92 7.81
CA LEU A 121 -31.50 17.04 6.68
C LEU A 121 -30.02 16.73 6.49
N LEU A 122 -29.14 17.73 6.67
CA LEU A 122 -27.69 17.56 6.57
C LEU A 122 -27.14 16.62 7.64
N ILE A 123 -27.60 16.79 8.89
CA ILE A 123 -27.23 15.91 9.99
C ILE A 123 -27.71 14.47 9.71
N ALA A 124 -28.95 14.31 9.23
CA ALA A 124 -29.49 13.00 8.86
C ALA A 124 -28.70 12.33 7.74
N LEU A 125 -28.37 13.08 6.68
CA LEU A 125 -27.59 12.59 5.53
C LEU A 125 -26.16 12.23 5.93
N PHE A 126 -25.50 13.05 6.75
CA PHE A 126 -24.18 12.71 7.28
C PHE A 126 -24.26 11.45 8.13
N SER A 127 -25.23 11.33 9.06
CA SER A 127 -25.37 10.13 9.89
C SER A 127 -25.54 8.86 9.05
N PHE A 128 -26.42 8.89 8.05
CA PHE A 128 -26.62 7.77 7.12
C PHE A 128 -25.33 7.39 6.39
N THR A 129 -24.70 8.37 5.76
CA THR A 129 -23.51 8.13 4.93
C THR A 129 -22.32 7.69 5.77
N ILE A 130 -22.16 8.25 6.98
CA ILE A 130 -21.14 7.86 7.96
C ILE A 130 -21.26 6.37 8.26
N ASN A 131 -22.46 5.91 8.58
CA ASN A 131 -22.68 4.51 8.93
C ASN A 131 -22.43 3.56 7.75
N ASP A 132 -22.77 3.97 6.53
CA ASP A 132 -22.48 3.19 5.31
C ASP A 132 -20.96 3.07 5.07
N ILE A 133 -20.26 4.20 5.08
CA ILE A 133 -18.85 4.27 4.65
C ILE A 133 -17.89 3.79 5.75
N GLN A 134 -18.23 3.93 7.03
CA GLN A 134 -17.32 3.62 8.14
C GLN A 134 -16.85 2.16 8.14
N THR A 135 -17.64 1.23 7.59
CA THR A 135 -17.28 -0.19 7.48
C THR A 135 -16.19 -0.44 6.44
N GLN A 136 -16.16 0.35 5.36
CA GLN A 136 -15.23 0.17 4.23
C GLN A 136 -14.08 1.18 4.21
N ALA A 137 -14.17 2.26 4.97
CA ALA A 137 -13.22 3.38 4.94
C ALA A 137 -11.76 2.94 5.17
N ARG A 138 -11.53 1.95 6.06
CA ARG A 138 -10.18 1.43 6.33
C ARG A 138 -9.57 0.73 5.11
N TYR A 139 -10.36 -0.06 4.38
CA TYR A 139 -9.91 -0.76 3.18
C TYR A 139 -9.60 0.22 2.06
N VAL A 140 -10.50 1.18 1.83
CA VAL A 140 -10.29 2.25 0.83
C VAL A 140 -9.04 3.06 1.16
N TRP A 141 -8.85 3.44 2.43
CA TRP A 141 -7.65 4.14 2.86
C TRP A 141 -6.37 3.30 2.66
N ALA A 142 -6.40 2.00 3.00
CA ALA A 142 -5.26 1.13 2.80
C ALA A 142 -4.88 1.01 1.32
N TYR A 143 -5.89 0.94 0.43
CA TYR A 143 -5.70 0.94 -1.02
C TYR A 143 -5.07 2.26 -1.52
N ASP A 144 -5.64 3.41 -1.14
CA ASP A 144 -5.11 4.74 -1.47
C ASP A 144 -3.67 4.89 -0.97
N ARG A 145 -3.38 4.39 0.23
CA ARG A 145 -2.05 4.45 0.84
C ARG A 145 -1.00 3.69 0.02
N CYS A 146 -1.36 2.56 -0.57
CA CYS A 146 -0.44 1.80 -1.43
C CYS A 146 -0.01 2.62 -2.65
N ASP A 147 -0.91 3.39 -3.26
CA ASP A 147 -0.58 4.24 -4.39
C ASP A 147 0.31 5.43 -4.00
N ILE A 148 0.05 6.01 -2.83
CA ILE A 148 0.91 7.04 -2.24
C ILE A 148 2.31 6.47 -2.01
N ILE A 149 2.44 5.33 -1.35
CA ILE A 149 3.74 4.69 -1.06
C ILE A 149 4.51 4.43 -2.35
N ARG A 150 3.84 3.87 -3.37
CA ARG A 150 4.44 3.64 -4.69
C ARG A 150 4.98 4.93 -5.30
N THR A 151 4.21 6.01 -5.24
CA THR A 151 4.59 7.31 -5.80
C THR A 151 5.75 7.96 -5.04
N TYR A 152 5.82 7.80 -3.72
CA TYR A 152 6.90 8.36 -2.89
C TYR A 152 8.21 7.58 -3.03
N TYR A 153 8.15 6.27 -3.21
CA TYR A 153 9.35 5.45 -3.41
C TYR A 153 10.13 5.85 -4.67
N ALA A 154 9.43 6.19 -5.76
CA ALA A 154 10.05 6.59 -7.02
C ALA A 154 10.64 8.02 -7.01
N ARG A 155 10.53 8.75 -5.90
CA ARG A 155 11.00 10.15 -5.80
C ARG A 155 12.36 10.23 -5.11
N PRO A 156 13.22 11.20 -5.49
CA PRO A 156 14.50 11.41 -4.82
C PRO A 156 14.28 11.72 -3.34
N ALA A 157 15.13 11.15 -2.47
CA ALA A 157 15.01 11.26 -1.01
C ALA A 157 15.22 12.68 -0.43
N LEU A 158 15.57 13.67 -1.26
CA LEU A 158 15.74 15.05 -0.80
C LEU A 158 14.42 15.78 -0.67
N PHE A 159 14.35 16.64 0.35
CA PHE A 159 13.20 17.51 0.56
C PHE A 159 13.00 18.47 -0.63
N PRO A 160 11.76 18.87 -0.96
CA PRO A 160 11.44 19.56 -2.21
C PRO A 160 12.35 20.75 -2.56
N PRO A 161 12.69 21.67 -1.62
CA PRO A 161 13.66 22.73 -1.88
C PRO A 161 15.04 22.29 -2.37
N PHE A 162 15.50 21.05 -2.13
CA PHE A 162 16.82 20.58 -2.59
C PHE A 162 16.74 19.62 -3.78
N THR A 163 15.54 19.27 -4.24
CA THR A 163 15.37 18.42 -5.44
C THR A 163 15.92 19.07 -6.71
N PHE A 164 15.96 20.41 -6.78
CA PHE A 164 16.55 21.10 -7.91
C PHE A 164 18.07 20.87 -8.00
N LEU A 165 18.77 20.67 -6.88
CA LEU A 165 20.21 20.39 -6.87
C LEU A 165 20.53 19.03 -7.50
N ILE A 166 19.74 18.00 -7.21
CA ILE A 166 19.86 16.69 -7.89
C ILE A 166 19.64 16.85 -9.39
N SER A 167 18.61 17.62 -9.76
CA SER A 167 18.30 17.87 -11.17
C SER A 167 19.45 18.60 -11.89
N ILE A 168 20.10 19.57 -11.22
CA ILE A 168 21.31 20.24 -11.73
C ILE A 168 22.47 19.24 -11.87
N MET A 169 22.71 18.38 -10.87
CA MET A 169 23.78 17.38 -10.95
C MET A 169 23.53 16.35 -12.06
N GLN A 170 22.29 15.92 -12.27
CA GLN A 170 21.91 15.04 -13.37
C GLN A 170 22.09 15.73 -14.72
N CYS A 171 21.74 17.02 -14.83
CA CYS A 171 21.97 17.81 -16.04
C CYS A 171 23.47 17.97 -16.32
N PHE A 172 24.28 18.23 -15.29
CA PHE A 172 25.73 18.29 -15.39
C PHE A 172 26.33 16.95 -15.81
N GLN A 173 25.91 15.84 -15.19
CA GLN A 173 26.32 14.49 -15.59
C GLN A 173 25.88 14.16 -17.02
N TRP A 174 24.70 14.61 -17.45
CA TRP A 174 24.22 14.44 -18.82
C TRP A 174 25.06 15.23 -19.82
N CYS A 175 25.34 16.51 -19.54
CA CYS A 175 26.23 17.34 -20.33
C CYS A 175 27.65 16.76 -20.39
N TRP A 176 28.16 16.26 -19.25
CA TRP A 176 29.47 15.60 -19.16
C TRP A 176 29.50 14.30 -19.95
N ARG A 177 28.47 13.44 -19.86
CA ARG A 177 28.34 12.19 -20.65
C ARG A 177 28.16 12.46 -22.14
N LYS A 178 27.60 13.62 -22.50
CA LYS A 178 27.47 14.05 -23.89
C LYS A 178 28.81 14.57 -24.45
N LEU A 179 29.62 15.19 -23.59
CA LEU A 179 30.97 15.66 -23.91
C LEU A 179 32.00 14.51 -23.93
N HIS A 180 31.96 13.62 -22.94
CA HIS A 180 32.74 12.38 -22.86
C HIS A 180 31.91 11.20 -23.37
N ARG A 181 32.14 10.82 -24.63
CA ARG A 181 31.46 9.74 -25.38
C ARG A 181 31.66 8.34 -24.77
N ASN A 182 31.19 8.08 -23.55
CA ASN A 182 31.17 6.75 -22.94
C ASN A 182 29.78 6.12 -23.08
N ARG A 183 29.70 5.06 -23.90
CA ARG A 183 28.45 4.40 -24.36
C ARG A 183 27.77 3.46 -23.34
N TYR A 184 28.05 3.54 -22.04
CA TYR A 184 27.63 2.49 -21.09
C TYR A 184 26.85 2.96 -19.85
N ALA A 185 26.44 4.23 -19.75
CA ALA A 185 25.78 4.73 -18.53
C ALA A 185 24.24 4.88 -18.61
N ASN A 186 23.62 4.70 -19.78
CA ASN A 186 22.17 4.92 -19.96
C ASN A 186 21.28 3.82 -19.38
N LYS A 187 21.84 2.67 -18.99
CA LYS A 187 21.06 1.54 -18.46
C LYS A 187 20.62 1.75 -16.99
N MET A 188 21.41 2.47 -16.19
CA MET A 188 21.21 2.56 -14.74
C MET A 188 19.96 3.35 -14.30
N HIS A 189 19.57 4.42 -15.00
CA HIS A 189 18.47 5.28 -14.51
C HIS A 189 17.06 4.82 -14.90
N TYR A 190 16.90 4.02 -15.95
CA TYR A 190 15.60 3.45 -16.33
C TYR A 190 15.29 2.13 -15.57
N GLU A 191 16.32 1.41 -15.13
CA GLU A 191 16.19 0.12 -14.45
C GLU A 191 15.82 0.29 -12.96
N GLU A 192 16.27 1.36 -12.31
CA GLU A 192 15.98 1.69 -10.89
C GLU A 192 14.49 2.00 -10.64
N GLN A 193 13.82 2.67 -11.59
CA GLN A 193 12.39 2.95 -11.52
C GLN A 193 11.52 1.71 -11.80
N SER A 194 12.07 0.74 -12.54
CA SER A 194 11.42 -0.52 -12.91
C SER A 194 11.60 -1.63 -11.86
N GLN A 195 12.60 -1.51 -10.97
CA GLN A 195 12.87 -2.45 -9.88
C GLN A 195 12.16 -2.09 -8.56
N CYS A 196 11.54 -0.92 -8.48
CA CYS A 196 10.66 -0.56 -7.38
C CYS A 196 9.56 -1.65 -7.27
N PHE A 197 9.61 -2.44 -6.20
CA PHE A 197 8.75 -3.62 -5.92
C PHE A 197 9.11 -4.97 -6.58
N LYS A 198 10.23 -5.10 -7.31
CA LYS A 198 10.71 -6.43 -7.71
C LYS A 198 11.59 -7.00 -6.59
N MET A 199 11.02 -7.89 -5.77
CA MET A 199 11.84 -8.73 -4.89
C MET A 199 12.65 -9.70 -5.76
N ILE A 200 13.97 -9.67 -5.59
CA ILE A 200 14.88 -10.63 -6.19
C ILE A 200 15.28 -11.59 -5.07
N PRO A 201 15.05 -12.90 -5.20
CA PRO A 201 15.47 -13.86 -4.19
C PRO A 201 16.99 -13.79 -4.02
N ILE A 202 17.46 -13.89 -2.77
CA ILE A 202 18.89 -13.81 -2.45
C ILE A 202 19.62 -15.00 -3.11
N ASN A 203 19.05 -16.20 -2.94
CA ASN A 203 19.53 -17.47 -3.52
C ASN A 203 18.33 -18.33 -3.97
N ASP A 204 18.58 -19.29 -4.86
CA ASP A 204 17.57 -20.25 -5.35
C ASP A 204 16.96 -21.12 -4.23
N ASP A 205 17.75 -21.44 -3.18
CA ASP A 205 17.26 -22.22 -2.03
C ASP A 205 16.17 -21.46 -1.24
N VAL A 206 16.32 -20.14 -1.14
CA VAL A 206 15.35 -19.28 -0.45
C VAL A 206 14.07 -19.20 -1.26
N ASP A 207 14.18 -19.10 -2.59
CA ASP A 207 13.01 -19.09 -3.50
C ASP A 207 12.22 -20.41 -3.39
N HIS A 208 12.92 -21.55 -3.35
CA HIS A 208 12.31 -22.85 -3.14
C HIS A 208 11.58 -22.93 -1.78
N ALA A 209 12.21 -22.46 -0.70
CA ALA A 209 11.61 -22.46 0.63
C ALA A 209 10.35 -21.59 0.71
N TRP A 210 10.32 -20.43 0.03
CA TRP A 210 9.12 -19.59 -0.06
C TRP A 210 8.00 -20.28 -0.85
N SER A 211 8.33 -20.98 -1.94
CA SER A 211 7.34 -21.73 -2.73
C SER A 211 6.75 -22.91 -1.96
N GLU A 212 7.57 -23.62 -1.19
CA GLU A 212 7.11 -24.72 -0.34
C GLU A 212 6.21 -24.22 0.79
N PHE A 213 6.57 -23.08 1.40
CA PHE A 213 5.71 -22.41 2.37
C PHE A 213 4.36 -22.00 1.77
N GLU A 214 4.36 -21.38 0.58
CA GLU A 214 3.14 -20.99 -0.13
C GLU A 214 2.23 -22.18 -0.41
N ARG A 215 2.80 -23.30 -0.88
CA ARG A 215 2.07 -24.56 -1.09
C ARG A 215 1.48 -25.10 0.20
N TYR A 216 2.27 -25.16 1.28
CA TYR A 216 1.81 -25.65 2.57
C TYR A 216 0.64 -24.82 3.12
N SER A 217 0.76 -23.49 3.11
CA SER A 217 -0.28 -22.58 3.57
C SER A 217 -1.54 -22.68 2.70
N THR A 218 -1.40 -22.74 1.38
CA THR A 218 -2.53 -22.85 0.44
C THR A 218 -3.28 -24.17 0.62
N ASN A 219 -2.55 -25.28 0.72
CA ASN A 219 -3.15 -26.60 0.95
C ASN A 219 -3.84 -26.69 2.31
N GLY A 220 -3.28 -26.07 3.35
CA GLY A 220 -3.91 -25.97 4.66
C GLY A 220 -5.24 -25.21 4.59
N TYR A 221 -5.26 -24.05 3.92
CA TYR A 221 -6.45 -23.24 3.73
C TYR A 221 -7.55 -23.96 2.94
N ILE A 222 -7.19 -24.63 1.84
CA ILE A 222 -8.14 -25.42 1.03
C ILE A 222 -8.78 -26.55 1.84
N ARG A 223 -7.98 -27.26 2.66
CA ARG A 223 -8.50 -28.31 3.54
C ARG A 223 -9.52 -27.76 4.54
N GLN A 224 -9.25 -26.58 5.10
CA GLN A 224 -10.16 -25.94 6.05
C GLN A 224 -11.49 -25.54 5.38
N LEU A 225 -11.42 -24.96 4.17
CA LEU A 225 -12.61 -24.65 3.36
C LEU A 225 -13.47 -25.89 3.06
N LEU A 226 -12.83 -26.99 2.68
CA LEU A 226 -13.52 -28.26 2.42
C LEU A 226 -14.18 -28.82 3.68
N ASP A 227 -13.53 -28.70 4.84
CA ASP A 227 -14.09 -29.16 6.11
C ASP A 227 -15.27 -28.30 6.57
N ASP A 228 -15.18 -26.98 6.43
CA ASP A 228 -16.28 -26.05 6.73
C ASP A 228 -17.49 -26.29 5.82
N GLN A 229 -17.26 -26.49 4.52
CA GLN A 229 -18.32 -26.80 3.56
C GLN A 229 -18.96 -28.17 3.83
N ALA A 230 -18.16 -29.19 4.15
CA ALA A 230 -18.67 -30.50 4.54
C ALA A 230 -19.51 -30.43 5.83
N THR A 231 -19.09 -29.61 6.80
CA THR A 231 -19.81 -29.41 8.06
C THR A 231 -21.12 -28.64 7.86
N ALA A 232 -21.13 -27.65 6.94
CA ALA A 232 -22.34 -26.93 6.55
C ALA A 232 -23.33 -27.83 5.80
N LEU A 233 -22.87 -28.71 4.91
CA LEU A 233 -23.71 -29.69 4.23
C LEU A 233 -24.35 -30.65 5.23
N VAL A 234 -23.57 -31.21 6.15
CA VAL A 234 -24.09 -32.12 7.19
C VAL A 234 -25.16 -31.43 8.03
N LYS A 235 -24.98 -30.16 8.40
CA LYS A 235 -25.98 -29.36 9.12
C LYS A 235 -27.25 -29.10 8.30
N GLY A 236 -27.12 -28.82 7.00
CA GLY A 236 -28.27 -28.63 6.10
C GLY A 236 -29.06 -29.92 5.87
N THR A 237 -28.40 -31.07 5.79
CA THR A 237 -29.08 -32.38 5.63
C THR A 237 -29.77 -32.84 6.92
N THR A 238 -29.26 -32.46 8.10
CA THR A 238 -29.92 -32.78 9.38
C THR A 238 -31.24 -32.05 9.62
N THR A 239 -31.53 -30.94 8.91
CA THR A 239 -32.80 -30.22 9.06
C THR A 239 -33.91 -30.73 8.16
N ASP A 240 -33.65 -31.63 7.20
CA ASP A 240 -34.61 -31.94 6.11
C ASP A 240 -34.99 -33.43 5.92
N VAL A 241 -34.43 -34.40 6.67
CA VAL A 241 -34.84 -35.81 6.50
C VAL A 241 -34.98 -36.58 7.81
N THR A 242 -36.23 -36.96 8.09
CA THR A 242 -36.69 -37.89 9.12
C THR A 242 -36.05 -39.28 9.00
N SER A 243 -35.50 -39.74 10.13
CA SER A 243 -35.44 -41.12 10.63
C SER A 243 -35.59 -42.26 9.61
N GLU A 244 -34.46 -42.88 9.25
CA GLU A 244 -34.24 -44.32 8.95
C GLU A 244 -33.26 -44.56 7.79
N SER A 245 -33.16 -43.66 6.81
CA SER A 245 -32.15 -43.75 5.73
C SER A 245 -30.79 -43.11 6.09
N SER A 246 -30.72 -42.37 7.20
CA SER A 246 -29.58 -41.50 7.55
C SER A 246 -28.38 -42.19 8.21
N SER A 247 -28.47 -43.42 8.74
CA SER A 247 -27.28 -44.12 9.25
C SER A 247 -26.40 -44.62 8.10
N SER A 248 -27.01 -45.26 7.10
CA SER A 248 -26.32 -45.80 5.94
C SER A 248 -25.64 -44.71 5.11
N ASN A 249 -26.35 -43.63 4.78
CA ASN A 249 -25.80 -42.56 3.95
C ASN A 249 -24.77 -41.69 4.71
N ALA A 250 -24.93 -41.50 6.03
CA ALA A 250 -23.92 -40.79 6.83
C ALA A 250 -22.64 -41.62 7.02
N ASP A 251 -22.76 -42.94 7.12
CA ASP A 251 -21.61 -43.84 7.18
C ASP A 251 -20.88 -43.92 5.84
N GLU A 252 -21.60 -43.88 4.71
CA GLU A 252 -21.00 -43.72 3.39
C GLU A 252 -20.30 -42.37 3.23
N LEU A 253 -20.92 -41.27 3.68
CA LEU A 253 -20.30 -39.94 3.61
C LEU A 253 -19.04 -39.84 4.48
N LYS A 254 -19.03 -40.45 5.66
CA LYS A 254 -17.83 -40.56 6.51
C LYS A 254 -16.73 -41.39 5.83
N ARG A 255 -17.09 -42.51 5.19
CA ARG A 255 -16.13 -43.33 4.42
C ARG A 255 -15.54 -42.55 3.26
N ILE A 256 -16.36 -41.84 2.48
CA ILE A 256 -15.91 -40.98 1.39
C ILE A 256 -14.98 -39.89 1.94
N LYS A 257 -15.34 -39.20 3.02
CA LYS A 257 -14.47 -38.18 3.65
C LYS A 257 -13.12 -38.76 4.08
N THR A 258 -13.12 -39.97 4.65
CA THR A 258 -11.91 -40.64 5.11
C THR A 258 -11.04 -41.07 3.92
N LEU A 259 -11.64 -41.55 2.84
CA LEU A 259 -10.94 -41.88 1.59
C LEU A 259 -10.38 -40.64 0.90
N VAL A 260 -11.11 -39.52 0.89
CA VAL A 260 -10.60 -38.25 0.36
C VAL A 260 -9.40 -37.77 1.18
N ILE A 261 -9.47 -37.84 2.51
CA ILE A 261 -8.35 -37.48 3.39
C ILE A 261 -7.15 -38.41 3.15
N ASP A 262 -7.37 -39.71 2.97
CA ASP A 262 -6.32 -40.69 2.67
C ASP A 262 -5.67 -40.39 1.31
N ILE A 263 -6.46 -40.25 0.25
CA ILE A 263 -5.99 -39.90 -1.10
C ILE A 263 -5.21 -38.59 -1.07
N GLN A 264 -5.72 -37.56 -0.39
CA GLN A 264 -5.03 -36.27 -0.24
C GLN A 264 -3.68 -36.43 0.47
N THR A 265 -3.61 -37.28 1.50
CA THR A 265 -2.38 -37.54 2.25
C THR A 265 -1.37 -38.28 1.38
N ARG A 266 -1.81 -39.27 0.60
CA ARG A 266 -0.97 -39.99 -0.35
C ARG A 266 -0.49 -39.10 -1.49
N PHE A 267 -1.32 -38.15 -1.94
CA PHE A 267 -0.94 -37.17 -2.94
C PHE A 267 0.16 -36.22 -2.43
N VAL A 268 0.02 -35.71 -1.21
CA VAL A 268 1.06 -34.88 -0.57
C VAL A 268 2.37 -35.66 -0.39
N GLN A 269 2.29 -36.94 -0.03
CA GLN A 269 3.46 -37.82 0.03
C GLN A 269 4.10 -38.06 -1.35
N MET A 270 3.29 -38.17 -2.40
CA MET A 270 3.79 -38.33 -3.77
C MET A 270 4.50 -37.06 -4.24
N GLU A 271 3.94 -35.88 -3.93
CA GLU A 271 4.50 -34.58 -4.28
C GLU A 271 5.86 -34.37 -3.61
N THR A 272 5.98 -34.63 -2.31
CA THR A 272 7.27 -34.56 -1.58
C THR A 272 8.32 -35.54 -2.10
N ARG A 273 7.91 -36.70 -2.63
CA ARG A 273 8.85 -37.62 -3.31
C ARG A 273 9.31 -37.07 -4.65
N CYS A 274 8.42 -36.43 -5.40
CA CYS A 274 8.74 -35.77 -6.66
C CYS A 274 9.75 -34.64 -6.45
N ASP A 275 9.56 -33.82 -5.41
CA ASP A 275 10.48 -32.73 -5.08
C ASP A 275 11.87 -33.24 -4.69
N ARG A 276 11.94 -34.33 -3.90
CA ARG A 276 13.24 -35.00 -3.62
C ARG A 276 13.91 -35.50 -4.89
N TRP A 277 13.17 -36.13 -5.80
CA TRP A 277 13.72 -36.59 -7.08
C TRP A 277 14.26 -35.44 -7.93
N ILE A 278 13.59 -34.28 -7.92
CA ILE A 278 14.08 -33.08 -8.61
C ILE A 278 15.40 -32.59 -8.00
N THR A 279 15.50 -32.55 -6.68
CA THR A 279 16.72 -32.14 -5.96
C THR A 279 17.87 -33.10 -6.23
N ASP A 280 17.63 -34.41 -6.12
CA ASP A 280 18.64 -35.44 -6.43
C ASP A 280 19.09 -35.34 -7.89
N MET A 281 18.16 -35.06 -8.82
CA MET A 281 18.49 -34.91 -10.23
C MET A 281 19.30 -33.64 -10.50
N LYS A 282 19.02 -32.53 -9.79
CA LYS A 282 19.84 -31.31 -9.84
C LYS A 282 21.25 -31.55 -9.31
N GLU A 283 21.39 -32.24 -8.17
CA GLU A 283 22.69 -32.61 -7.61
C GLU A 283 23.47 -33.52 -8.56
N MET A 284 22.80 -34.49 -9.20
CA MET A 284 23.41 -35.37 -10.19
C MET A 284 23.83 -34.60 -11.46
N MET A 285 23.03 -33.65 -11.95
CA MET A 285 23.43 -32.79 -13.07
C MET A 285 24.63 -31.91 -12.72
N MET A 286 24.70 -31.35 -11.51
CA MET A 286 25.85 -30.57 -11.06
C MET A 286 27.10 -31.43 -10.91
N ALA A 287 26.97 -32.66 -10.39
CA ALA A 287 28.05 -33.62 -10.31
C ALA A 287 28.54 -34.06 -11.71
N MET A 288 27.63 -34.30 -12.66
CA MET A 288 27.98 -34.62 -14.05
C MET A 288 28.59 -33.43 -14.80
N ALA A 289 28.16 -32.19 -14.52
CA ALA A 289 28.78 -30.99 -15.07
C ALA A 289 30.23 -30.84 -14.57
N ASN A 290 30.46 -31.09 -13.27
CA ASN A 290 31.80 -31.10 -12.68
C ASN A 290 32.66 -32.26 -13.20
N ALA A 291 32.09 -33.45 -13.43
CA ALA A 291 32.78 -34.59 -14.00
C ALA A 291 33.13 -34.40 -15.48
N LYS A 292 32.25 -33.79 -16.30
CA LYS A 292 32.57 -33.41 -17.69
C LYS A 292 33.69 -32.36 -17.78
N MET A 293 33.82 -31.51 -16.77
CA MET A 293 34.94 -30.56 -16.66
C MET A 293 36.27 -31.27 -16.31
N SER A 294 36.20 -32.47 -15.72
CA SER A 294 37.36 -33.35 -15.43
C SER A 294 37.70 -34.30 -16.59
N GLU A 295 36.76 -34.66 -17.46
CA GLU A 295 36.95 -35.65 -18.54
C GLU A 295 37.35 -35.01 -19.89
N SER A 296 37.37 -33.68 -19.99
CA SER A 296 37.72 -32.93 -21.22
C SER A 296 39.21 -32.55 -21.34
N GLU A 297 40.08 -33.01 -20.45
CA GLU A 297 41.54 -32.90 -20.62
C GLU A 297 42.11 -34.13 -21.38
N PRO A 298 42.63 -33.99 -22.61
CA PRO A 298 43.31 -35.08 -23.31
C PRO A 298 44.69 -35.36 -22.67
N PRO A 299 45.29 -36.56 -22.85
CA PRO A 299 46.51 -36.93 -22.15
C PRO A 299 47.68 -36.08 -22.68
N LEU A 300 48.25 -35.24 -21.80
CA LEU A 300 49.42 -34.45 -22.14
C LEU A 300 50.64 -35.36 -22.32
N ILE A 301 51.11 -35.44 -23.57
CA ILE A 301 52.46 -35.88 -23.91
C ILE A 301 53.43 -34.92 -23.22
N ARG A 302 54.35 -35.54 -22.49
CA ARG A 302 55.53 -34.99 -21.83
C ARG A 302 56.31 -34.11 -22.82
N ASP A 303 56.36 -32.80 -22.56
CA ASP A 303 57.58 -32.05 -22.81
C ASP A 303 57.79 -30.94 -21.77
N THR A 304 58.92 -31.11 -21.08
CA THR A 304 59.61 -30.17 -20.22
C THR A 304 59.87 -28.85 -20.93
N SER A 305 59.31 -27.73 -20.44
CA SER A 305 60.08 -26.60 -19.89
C SER A 305 59.26 -25.30 -19.72
N ARG A 306 59.44 -24.69 -18.53
CA ARG A 306 59.27 -23.26 -18.22
C ARG A 306 57.88 -22.61 -18.33
N THR A 307 57.00 -22.86 -17.34
CA THR A 307 56.08 -21.85 -16.77
C THR A 307 55.53 -22.32 -15.41
N SER A 308 56.39 -22.49 -14.39
CA SER A 308 55.96 -22.93 -13.05
C SER A 308 56.31 -21.97 -11.90
N SER A 309 56.75 -20.74 -12.16
CA SER A 309 57.26 -19.87 -11.08
C SER A 309 56.33 -18.72 -10.63
N ILE A 310 55.18 -18.48 -11.29
CA ILE A 310 54.31 -17.32 -10.98
C ILE A 310 52.99 -17.72 -10.31
N SER A 311 52.36 -18.84 -10.70
CA SER A 311 51.08 -19.28 -10.10
C SER A 311 51.23 -19.93 -8.71
N GLN A 312 52.40 -20.50 -8.41
CA GLN A 312 52.67 -21.16 -7.11
C GLN A 312 52.88 -20.16 -5.97
N LYS A 313 53.36 -18.94 -6.26
CA LYS A 313 53.54 -17.89 -5.25
C LYS A 313 52.22 -17.25 -4.79
N ARG A 314 51.20 -17.21 -5.66
CA ARG A 314 49.90 -16.59 -5.33
C ARG A 314 49.01 -17.48 -4.46
N HIS A 315 49.09 -18.80 -4.63
CA HIS A 315 48.38 -19.76 -3.79
C HIS A 315 49.02 -19.98 -2.40
N GLN A 316 50.34 -19.82 -2.26
CA GLN A 316 51.00 -19.91 -0.95
C GLN A 316 50.78 -18.69 -0.05
N GLN A 317 50.46 -17.51 -0.61
CA GLN A 317 50.13 -16.32 0.18
C GLN A 317 48.72 -16.37 0.77
N LEU A 318 47.73 -16.87 0.03
CA LEU A 318 46.33 -16.96 0.49
C LEU A 318 46.12 -18.00 1.61
N ASN A 319 46.90 -19.08 1.65
CA ASN A 319 46.80 -20.10 2.70
C ASN A 319 47.47 -19.72 4.04
N LYS A 320 48.32 -18.69 4.07
CA LYS A 320 49.02 -18.24 5.28
C LYS A 320 48.16 -17.32 6.16
N GLU A 321 47.14 -16.68 5.59
CA GLU A 321 46.27 -15.74 6.31
C GLU A 321 45.10 -16.43 7.03
N TYR A 322 44.67 -17.60 6.56
CA TYR A 322 43.56 -18.35 7.16
C TYR A 322 43.95 -19.33 8.28
N THR A 323 45.25 -19.56 8.53
CA THR A 323 45.73 -20.55 9.50
C THR A 323 46.25 -19.96 10.82
N THR A 324 46.21 -18.63 11.02
CA THR A 324 46.82 -17.98 12.20
C THR A 324 45.82 -17.45 13.24
N ALA A 325 44.52 -17.76 13.15
CA ALA A 325 43.54 -17.29 14.14
C ALA A 325 42.66 -18.43 14.68
N GLY A 326 43.29 -19.38 15.35
CA GLY A 326 42.59 -20.36 16.17
C GLY A 326 43.53 -21.18 17.04
N HIS A 327 43.65 -20.84 18.32
CA HIS A 327 43.77 -21.78 19.47
C HIS A 327 43.65 -20.99 20.80
N PRO A 328 43.44 -21.65 21.97
CA PRO A 328 42.39 -21.32 22.94
C PRO A 328 43.04 -21.02 24.31
N LEU A 329 42.22 -20.76 25.34
CA LEU A 329 42.26 -21.44 26.64
C LEU A 329 41.39 -20.68 27.66
N LEU A 330 40.43 -21.45 28.20
CA LEU A 330 39.94 -21.48 29.58
C LEU A 330 39.42 -20.21 30.27
N GLN A 331 38.20 -20.42 30.78
CA GLN A 331 37.69 -20.01 32.09
C GLN A 331 37.20 -18.56 32.29
N GLN A 332 35.92 -18.53 32.71
CA GLN A 332 35.37 -17.71 33.80
C GLN A 332 34.56 -16.46 33.42
N GLU A 333 33.23 -16.65 33.36
CA GLU A 333 32.14 -15.87 34.00
C GLU A 333 30.85 -16.02 33.16
N ARG A 334 29.91 -16.90 33.55
CA ARG A 334 28.69 -16.63 34.34
C ARG A 334 27.87 -15.39 33.93
N SER A 335 26.58 -15.69 33.66
CA SER A 335 25.39 -14.81 33.75
C SER A 335 25.24 -13.83 32.58
N VAL A 336 24.11 -13.62 31.90
CA VAL A 336 22.68 -13.66 32.28
C VAL A 336 21.85 -13.89 30.99
N THR A 337 20.94 -14.86 31.00
CA THR A 337 19.74 -14.88 30.14
C THR A 337 18.62 -14.05 30.77
N PRO A 338 17.72 -13.45 29.96
CA PRO A 338 16.30 -13.81 30.09
C PRO A 338 15.68 -14.10 28.71
N GLN A 339 15.15 -15.31 28.49
CA GLN A 339 13.71 -15.63 28.54
C GLN A 339 12.79 -14.69 27.73
N VAL A 340 12.33 -15.16 26.56
CA VAL A 340 10.92 -15.02 26.17
C VAL A 340 10.39 -16.42 25.86
N ARG A 341 9.64 -16.92 26.84
CA ARG A 341 8.92 -18.19 26.88
C ARG A 341 7.57 -18.00 26.21
N ILE A 342 7.34 -18.62 25.06
CA ILE A 342 5.97 -18.86 24.55
C ILE A 342 5.48 -20.16 25.21
N GLN A 343 4.62 -20.01 26.22
CA GLN A 343 3.88 -21.15 26.80
C GLN A 343 2.86 -21.64 25.75
N MET A 344 3.07 -22.81 25.18
CA MET A 344 1.97 -23.66 24.74
C MET A 344 1.50 -24.48 25.93
N THR A 345 0.33 -24.13 26.45
CA THR A 345 -0.43 -24.93 27.42
C THR A 345 -0.91 -26.21 26.75
N LEU A 346 -0.16 -27.30 26.96
CA LEU A 346 -0.64 -28.66 26.74
C LEU A 346 -1.69 -28.99 27.82
N ARG A 347 -2.97 -28.89 27.47
CA ARG A 347 -4.08 -29.44 28.27
C ARG A 347 -4.08 -30.97 28.09
N LYS A 348 -3.31 -31.67 28.93
CA LYS A 348 -3.45 -33.12 29.12
C LYS A 348 -4.77 -33.38 29.85
N ASN A 349 -5.71 -33.97 29.13
CA ASN A 349 -6.93 -34.53 29.67
C ASN A 349 -6.58 -35.90 30.26
N ASN A 350 -6.55 -36.02 31.59
CA ASN A 350 -6.44 -37.31 32.27
C ASN A 350 -7.75 -37.49 33.05
N ASN A 351 -8.68 -38.24 32.47
CA ASN A 351 -9.73 -38.93 33.22
C ASN A 351 -9.12 -40.23 33.73
N ASN A 352 -9.16 -40.40 35.06
CA ASN A 352 -9.53 -41.62 35.80
C ASN A 352 -8.96 -41.50 37.21
N ASP A 353 -9.83 -41.25 38.20
CA ASP A 353 -10.07 -42.17 39.32
C ASP A 353 -10.94 -41.50 40.41
N VAL A 354 -12.01 -42.21 40.77
CA VAL A 354 -13.05 -42.01 41.82
C VAL A 354 -14.20 -41.06 41.52
#